data_AF-A0A1A6C7J7-F1
#
_entry.id   AF-A0A1A6C7J7-F1
#
_cell.length_a   1.000
_cell.length_b   1.000
_cell.length_c   1.000
_cell.angle_alpha   90.00
_cell.angle_beta   90.00
_cell.angle_gamma   90.00
#
_symmetry.space_group_name_H-M   'P 1'
#
loop_
_entity.id
_entity.type
_entity.pdbx_description
1 polymer ?
#
loop_
_entity_poly.entity_id
_entity_poly.type
_entity_poly.pdbx_seq_one_letter_code
_entity_poly.pdbx_strand_id
1 'polypeptide(L)'
;MDTFELNPQLARDCHRLGRLPFSELLLMDNAHYPWFILVPRTRETELYRLEPALQAGLMTEVNRIAAFIDKHQPQIEKLNVAAIGNLVRQLHVHVVGRHSADPAWPGVVWGTASRTAYSRAALAALRASLNAARLPGFVAHPDSP
;
A
#
# COMPACT_ATOMS: atom_id res chain seq x y z
N MET A 1 10.37 -2.01 24.72
CA MET A 1 9.61 -2.51 23.57
C MET A 1 9.17 -1.29 22.78
N ASP A 2 9.80 -1.04 21.64
CA ASP A 2 9.42 0.11 20.83
C ASP A 2 8.08 -0.15 20.16
N THR A 3 7.11 0.68 20.49
CA THR A 3 5.79 0.65 19.88
C THR A 3 5.94 1.20 18.48
N PHE A 4 5.46 0.46 17.47
CA PHE A 4 5.39 0.96 16.11
C PHE A 4 4.48 2.20 16.06
N GLU A 5 4.97 3.29 15.48
CA GLU A 5 4.20 4.51 15.26
C GLU A 5 4.19 4.85 13.76
N LEU A 6 3.00 4.99 13.20
CA LEU A 6 2.84 5.37 11.79
C LEU A 6 3.10 6.87 11.64
N ASN A 7 3.87 7.25 10.62
CA ASN A 7 4.14 8.65 10.33
C ASN A 7 2.82 9.46 10.15
N PRO A 8 2.68 10.64 10.77
CA PRO A 8 1.45 11.43 10.71
C PRO A 8 0.99 11.80 9.29
N GLN A 9 1.94 11.98 8.36
CA GLN A 9 1.63 12.26 6.97
C GLN A 9 0.97 11.04 6.29
N LEU A 10 1.51 9.84 6.50
CA LEU A 10 0.93 8.60 5.99
C LEU A 10 -0.45 8.35 6.61
N ALA A 11 -0.60 8.59 7.92
CA ALA A 11 -1.87 8.44 8.62
C ALA A 11 -2.94 9.41 8.09
N ARG A 12 -2.55 10.62 7.64
CA ARG A 12 -3.46 11.61 7.07
C ARG A 12 -3.84 11.30 5.62
N ASP A 13 -2.89 10.85 4.82
CA ASP A 13 -3.09 10.68 3.37
C ASP A 13 -3.64 9.30 2.99
N CYS A 14 -3.68 8.35 3.93
CA CYS A 14 -4.05 6.97 3.64
C CYS A 14 -5.16 6.46 4.55
N HIS A 15 -5.93 5.51 4.02
CA HIS A 15 -6.78 4.63 4.81
C HIS A 15 -5.96 3.47 5.37
N ARG A 16 -5.96 3.26 6.68
CA ARG A 16 -5.35 2.06 7.28
C ARG A 16 -6.26 0.86 7.05
N LEU A 17 -5.75 -0.15 6.35
CA LEU A 17 -6.51 -1.36 6.00
C LEU A 17 -6.31 -2.48 7.01
N GLY A 18 -5.10 -2.61 7.53
CA GLY A 18 -4.75 -3.65 8.49
C GLY A 18 -3.25 -3.87 8.54
N ARG A 19 -2.84 -5.06 8.94
CA ARG A 19 -1.44 -5.47 9.05
C ARG A 19 -1.21 -6.81 8.37
N LEU A 20 -0.05 -6.95 7.76
CA LEU A 20 0.56 -8.21 7.33
C LEU A 20 1.65 -8.62 8.36
N PRO A 21 2.31 -9.79 8.25
CA PRO A 21 3.32 -10.22 9.21
C PRO A 21 4.46 -9.24 9.50
N PHE A 22 4.91 -8.47 8.52
CA PHE A 22 6.03 -7.54 8.61
C PHE A 22 5.61 -6.07 8.52
N SER A 23 4.51 -5.76 7.83
CA SER A 23 4.12 -4.39 7.52
C SER A 23 2.72 -4.01 8.00
N GLU A 24 2.48 -2.72 8.19
CA GLU A 24 1.14 -2.16 8.06
C GLU A 24 0.76 -2.08 6.58
N LEU A 25 -0.51 -2.31 6.28
CA LEU A 25 -1.08 -2.16 4.95
C LEU A 25 -1.98 -0.94 4.92
N LEU A 26 -1.61 0.01 4.08
CA LEU A 26 -2.35 1.25 3.85
C LEU A 26 -2.85 1.30 2.41
N LEU A 27 -3.89 2.11 2.21
CA LEU A 27 -4.40 2.50 0.90
C LEU A 27 -4.27 4.01 0.78
N MET A 28 -3.51 4.49 -0.20
CA MET A 28 -3.48 5.92 -0.53
C MET A 28 -4.89 6.39 -0.86
N ASP A 29 -5.35 7.50 -0.28
CA ASP A 29 -6.67 8.04 -0.53
C ASP A 29 -6.73 8.80 -1.87
N ASN A 30 -6.50 8.05 -2.94
CA ASN A 30 -6.61 8.47 -4.33
C ASN A 30 -7.17 7.33 -5.19
N ALA A 31 -8.48 7.33 -5.38
CA ALA A 31 -9.25 6.32 -6.09
C ALA A 31 -8.98 6.24 -7.60
N HIS A 32 -8.17 7.14 -8.17
CA HIS A 32 -7.70 7.01 -9.55
C HIS A 32 -6.83 5.76 -9.77
N TYR A 33 -6.17 5.28 -8.71
CA TYR A 33 -5.20 4.19 -8.81
C TYR A 33 -5.45 3.19 -7.68
N PRO A 34 -5.43 1.87 -7.93
CA PRO A 34 -5.27 0.87 -6.88
C PRO A 34 -3.88 1.01 -6.25
N TRP A 35 -3.76 1.89 -5.25
CA TRP A 35 -2.48 2.31 -4.68
C TRP A 35 -2.34 1.90 -3.23
N PHE A 36 -1.64 0.79 -3.03
CA PHE A 36 -1.32 0.25 -1.72
C PHE A 36 0.06 0.69 -1.26
N ILE A 37 0.21 0.80 0.06
CA ILE A 37 1.49 1.16 0.69
C ILE A 37 1.76 0.19 1.84
N LEU A 38 2.92 -0.44 1.80
CA LEU A 38 3.44 -1.30 2.87
C LEU A 38 4.40 -0.50 3.74
N VAL A 39 4.16 -0.45 5.05
CA VAL A 39 5.04 0.21 6.02
C VAL A 39 5.63 -0.85 6.94
N PRO A 40 6.86 -1.35 6.70
CA PRO A 40 7.48 -2.35 7.56
C PRO A 40 7.67 -1.82 8.99
N ARG A 41 7.46 -2.69 9.98
CA ARG A 41 7.63 -2.34 11.41
C ARG A 41 9.11 -2.31 11.79
N THR A 42 9.79 -1.23 11.42
CA THR A 42 11.21 -0.99 11.63
C THR A 42 11.51 0.49 11.87
N ARG A 43 12.69 0.79 12.40
CA ARG A 43 13.24 2.15 12.48
C ARG A 43 14.03 2.54 11.24
N GLU A 44 14.40 1.57 10.41
CA GLU A 44 15.18 1.84 9.20
C GLU A 44 14.36 2.64 8.19
N THR A 45 15.05 3.53 7.48
CA THR A 45 14.47 4.37 6.43
C THR A 45 14.75 3.84 5.03
N GLU A 46 15.67 2.88 4.91
CA GLU A 46 16.17 2.37 3.63
C GLU A 46 16.10 0.84 3.57
N LEU A 47 15.71 0.30 2.41
CA LEU A 47 15.56 -1.15 2.20
C LEU A 47 16.84 -1.94 2.52
N TYR A 48 18.00 -1.45 2.08
CA TYR A 48 19.27 -2.17 2.23
C TYR A 48 19.76 -2.26 3.69
N ARG A 49 19.20 -1.44 4.58
CA ARG A 49 19.54 -1.43 6.01
C ARG A 49 18.69 -2.38 6.83
N LEU A 50 17.59 -2.89 6.27
CA LEU A 50 16.77 -3.88 6.95
C LEU A 50 17.56 -5.17 7.17
N GLU A 51 17.28 -5.87 8.27
CA GLU A 51 17.77 -7.23 8.46
C GLU A 51 17.32 -8.15 7.30
N PRO A 52 18.15 -9.12 6.85
CA PRO A 52 17.85 -9.94 5.67
C PRO A 52 16.50 -10.64 5.70
N ALA A 53 16.08 -11.13 6.87
CA ALA A 53 14.78 -11.77 7.05
C ALA A 53 13.61 -10.79 6.82
N LEU A 54 13.75 -9.54 7.26
CA LEU A 54 12.75 -8.50 7.07
C LEU A 54 12.72 -8.02 5.60
N GLN A 55 13.86 -7.94 4.92
CA GLN A 55 13.91 -7.65 3.49
C GLN A 55 13.13 -8.71 2.68
N ALA A 56 13.41 -9.99 2.92
CA ALA A 56 12.73 -11.09 2.24
C ALA A 56 11.23 -11.14 2.58
N GLY A 57 10.87 -10.89 3.85
CA GLY A 57 9.49 -10.81 4.32
C GLY A 57 8.71 -9.68 3.64
N LEU A 58 9.28 -8.48 3.59
CA LEU A 58 8.70 -7.32 2.91
C LEU A 58 8.51 -7.58 1.41
N MET A 59 9.51 -8.17 0.73
CA MET A 59 9.38 -8.50 -0.70
C MET A 59 8.27 -9.52 -0.94
N THR A 60 8.10 -10.49 -0.04
CA THR A 60 6.98 -11.44 -0.10
C THR A 60 5.64 -10.73 0.03
N GLU A 61 5.52 -9.73 0.92
CA GLU A 61 4.30 -8.93 1.08
C GLU A 61 4.03 -8.03 -0.13
N VAL A 62 5.05 -7.39 -0.70
CA VAL A 62 4.96 -6.63 -1.95
C VAL A 62 4.36 -7.50 -3.06
N ASN A 63 4.90 -8.71 -3.24
CA ASN A 63 4.41 -9.65 -4.26
C ASN A 63 2.96 -10.10 -4.00
N ARG A 64 2.56 -10.29 -2.74
CA ARG A 64 1.17 -10.63 -2.39
C ARG A 64 0.20 -9.52 -2.74
N ILE A 65 0.55 -8.27 -2.43
CA ILE A 65 -0.29 -7.11 -2.75
C ILE A 65 -0.33 -6.87 -4.27
N ALA A 66 0.79 -7.02 -4.96
CA ALA A 66 0.85 -6.99 -6.42
C ALA A 66 -0.12 -8.01 -7.05
N ALA A 67 -0.04 -9.27 -6.63
CA ALA A 67 -0.94 -10.32 -7.11
C ALA A 67 -2.41 -10.07 -6.73
N PHE A 68 -2.68 -9.47 -5.58
CA PHE A 68 -4.03 -9.05 -5.20
C PHE A 68 -4.57 -7.98 -6.16
N ILE A 69 -3.78 -6.95 -6.48
CA ILE A 69 -4.20 -5.91 -7.43
C ILE A 69 -4.50 -6.53 -8.79
N ASP A 70 -3.56 -7.33 -9.33
CA ASP A 70 -3.69 -7.99 -10.63
C ASP A 70 -4.96 -8.85 -10.72
N LYS A 71 -5.24 -9.64 -9.68
CA LYS A 71 -6.42 -10.51 -9.63
C LYS A 71 -7.74 -9.75 -9.50
N HIS A 72 -7.77 -8.65 -8.74
CA HIS A 72 -9.01 -7.98 -8.33
C HIS A 72 -9.31 -6.69 -9.08
N GLN A 73 -8.41 -6.24 -9.96
CA GLN A 73 -8.54 -5.03 -10.77
C GLN A 73 -8.22 -5.37 -12.24
N PRO A 74 -9.13 -6.02 -12.97
CA PRO A 74 -8.86 -6.59 -14.30
C PRO A 74 -8.49 -5.54 -15.36
N GLN A 75 -8.77 -4.26 -15.10
CA GLN A 75 -8.37 -3.14 -15.95
C GLN A 75 -6.88 -2.76 -15.82
N ILE A 76 -6.17 -3.28 -14.81
CA ILE A 76 -4.76 -2.99 -14.60
C ILE A 76 -3.89 -3.70 -15.63
N GLU A 77 -3.07 -2.93 -16.32
CA GLU A 77 -2.17 -3.41 -17.37
C GLU A 77 -0.73 -3.54 -16.84
N LYS A 78 -0.38 -2.76 -15.80
CA LYS A 78 0.99 -2.69 -15.28
C LYS A 78 1.03 -2.39 -13.79
N LEU A 79 1.98 -3.00 -13.09
CA LEU A 79 2.31 -2.63 -11.71
C LEU A 79 3.53 -1.70 -11.66
N ASN A 80 3.47 -0.69 -10.79
CA ASN A 80 4.61 0.11 -10.36
C ASN A 80 4.89 -0.17 -8.89
N VAL A 81 6.16 -0.46 -8.57
CA VAL A 81 6.62 -0.70 -7.20
C VAL A 81 7.80 0.21 -6.93
N ALA A 82 7.76 0.96 -5.83
CA ALA A 82 8.88 1.83 -5.45
C ALA A 82 8.92 2.09 -3.95
N ALA A 83 10.13 2.17 -3.40
CA ALA A 83 10.40 2.78 -2.11
C ALA A 83 10.99 4.17 -2.37
N ILE A 84 10.18 5.22 -2.18
CA ILE A 84 10.58 6.61 -2.34
C ILE A 84 10.24 7.30 -1.03
N GLY A 85 11.17 8.06 -0.45
CA GLY A 85 11.03 8.56 0.92
C GLY A 85 11.59 9.97 1.13
N ASN A 86 11.63 10.80 0.08
CA ASN A 86 12.27 12.11 0.13
C ASN A 86 11.62 13.04 1.19
N LEU A 87 10.29 13.02 1.27
CA LEU A 87 9.50 13.81 2.22
C LEU A 87 9.17 13.02 3.50
N VAL A 88 8.63 11.81 3.36
CA VAL A 88 8.36 10.91 4.48
C VAL A 88 9.48 9.89 4.58
N ARG A 89 10.34 10.04 5.60
CA ARG A 89 11.54 9.20 5.79
C ARG A 89 11.25 7.80 6.32
N GLN A 90 10.12 7.61 7.03
CA GLN A 90 9.72 6.28 7.47
C GLN A 90 9.62 5.37 6.26
N LEU A 91 10.33 4.25 6.28
CA LEU A 91 10.36 3.34 5.13
C LEU A 91 8.94 2.89 4.78
N HIS A 92 8.60 3.04 3.51
CA HIS A 92 7.34 2.56 2.96
C HIS A 92 7.53 2.19 1.49
N VAL A 93 6.79 1.17 1.04
CA VAL A 93 6.85 0.66 -0.32
C VAL A 93 5.49 0.84 -0.97
N HIS A 94 5.44 1.59 -2.06
CA HIS A 94 4.26 1.75 -2.89
C HIS A 94 4.11 0.55 -3.82
N VAL A 95 2.88 0.05 -3.96
CA VAL A 95 2.47 -0.95 -4.95
C VAL A 95 1.23 -0.42 -5.65
N VAL A 96 1.37 -0.06 -6.93
CA VAL A 96 0.37 0.72 -7.66
C VAL A 96 -0.04 0.00 -8.94
N GLY A 97 -1.35 -0.24 -9.10
CA GLY A 97 -1.93 -0.65 -10.37
C GLY A 97 -2.04 0.52 -11.33
N ARG A 98 -1.59 0.33 -12.58
CA ARG A 98 -1.57 1.31 -13.67
C ARG A 98 -2.29 0.77 -14.90
N HIS A 99 -2.88 1.66 -15.69
CA HIS A 99 -3.49 1.33 -16.97
C HIS A 99 -3.40 2.51 -17.94
N SER A 100 -3.52 2.25 -19.24
CA SER A 100 -3.32 3.25 -20.30
C SER A 100 -4.24 4.47 -20.24
N ALA A 101 -5.40 4.31 -19.60
CA ALA A 101 -6.39 5.37 -19.39
C ALA A 101 -6.28 6.09 -18.03
N ASP A 102 -5.29 5.76 -17.18
CA ASP A 102 -5.15 6.43 -15.88
C ASP A 102 -4.61 7.87 -16.03
N PRO A 103 -4.94 8.81 -15.13
CA PRO A 103 -4.60 10.23 -15.31
C PRO A 103 -3.11 10.56 -15.37
N ALA A 104 -2.24 9.63 -14.96
CA ALA A 104 -0.80 9.84 -14.94
C ALA A 104 -0.08 9.09 -16.06
N TRP A 105 -0.77 8.29 -16.87
CA TRP A 105 -0.14 7.47 -17.91
C TRP A 105 0.43 8.34 -19.04
N PRO A 106 1.62 8.02 -19.60
CA PRO A 106 2.57 6.95 -19.22
C PRO A 106 3.59 7.36 -18.14
N GLY A 107 3.42 8.54 -17.54
CA GLY A 107 4.27 9.07 -16.49
C GLY A 107 4.08 8.39 -15.12
N VAL A 108 4.68 9.01 -14.11
CA VAL A 108 4.64 8.54 -12.72
C VAL A 108 3.44 9.13 -11.97
N VAL A 109 2.91 8.38 -11.00
CA VAL A 109 1.82 8.84 -10.13
C VAL A 109 2.28 9.81 -9.03
N TRP A 110 3.57 9.85 -8.73
CA TRP A 110 4.11 10.69 -7.65
C TRP A 110 4.13 12.17 -8.07
N GLY A 111 3.58 13.04 -7.22
CA GLY A 111 3.55 14.48 -7.47
C GLY A 111 2.47 14.94 -8.45
N THR A 112 1.55 14.06 -8.87
CA THR A 112 0.40 14.45 -9.68
C THR A 112 -0.66 15.13 -8.81
N ALA A 113 -1.30 16.18 -9.35
CA ALA A 113 -2.32 16.94 -8.63
C ALA A 113 -3.69 16.25 -8.62
N SER A 114 -3.91 15.26 -9.50
CA SER A 114 -5.19 14.57 -9.62
C SER A 114 -5.41 13.63 -8.43
N ARG A 115 -6.32 13.99 -7.53
CA ARG A 115 -6.73 13.17 -6.39
C ARG A 115 -8.25 13.08 -6.33
N THR A 116 -8.75 11.85 -6.30
CA THR A 116 -10.17 11.58 -6.05
C THR A 116 -10.28 10.75 -4.77
N ALA A 117 -11.03 11.22 -3.77
CA ALA A 117 -11.23 10.46 -2.55
C ALA A 117 -12.05 9.18 -2.80
N TYR A 118 -11.80 8.13 -2.02
CA TYR A 118 -12.66 6.95 -2.07
C TYR A 118 -14.05 7.26 -1.54
N SER A 119 -15.09 6.84 -2.25
CA SER A 119 -16.44 6.80 -1.67
C SER A 119 -16.49 5.76 -0.55
N ARG A 120 -17.38 5.96 0.44
CA ARG A 120 -17.58 5.00 1.53
C ARG A 120 -17.86 3.58 1.02
N ALA A 121 -18.70 3.47 -0.02
CA ALA A 121 -19.05 2.19 -0.63
C ALA A 121 -17.85 1.54 -1.33
N ALA A 122 -17.05 2.31 -2.07
CA ALA A 122 -15.86 1.79 -2.74
C ALA A 122 -14.81 1.30 -1.73
N LEU A 123 -14.57 2.06 -0.65
CA LEU A 123 -13.65 1.67 0.41
C LEU A 123 -14.13 0.40 1.13
N ALA A 124 -15.43 0.30 1.45
CA ALA A 124 -16.01 -0.89 2.08
C ALA A 124 -15.90 -2.13 1.18
N ALA A 125 -16.19 -1.99 -0.12
CA ALA A 125 -16.05 -3.08 -1.09
C ALA A 125 -14.59 -3.56 -1.20
N LEU A 126 -13.63 -2.63 -1.21
CA LEU A 126 -12.21 -2.97 -1.21
C LEU A 126 -11.82 -3.76 0.05
N ARG A 127 -12.22 -3.28 1.24
CA ARG A 127 -11.97 -3.97 2.53
C ARG A 127 -12.56 -5.39 2.53
N ALA A 128 -13.79 -5.54 2.07
CA ALA A 128 -14.43 -6.84 1.93
C ALA A 128 -13.65 -7.77 0.99
N SER A 129 -13.18 -7.26 -0.16
CA SER A 129 -12.36 -8.04 -1.10
C SER A 129 -11.01 -8.46 -0.48
N LEU A 130 -10.36 -7.58 0.28
CA LEU A 130 -9.12 -7.91 1.01
C LEU A 130 -9.33 -9.02 2.04
N ASN A 131 -10.41 -8.92 2.83
CA ASN A 131 -10.78 -9.94 3.81
C ASN A 131 -11.10 -11.28 3.15
N ALA A 132 -11.85 -11.26 2.04
CA ALA A 132 -12.19 -12.44 1.28
C ALA A 132 -10.98 -13.11 0.62
N ALA A 133 -9.96 -12.33 0.23
CA ALA A 133 -8.72 -12.84 -0.36
C ALA A 133 -7.87 -13.66 0.61
N ARG A 134 -8.10 -13.54 1.94
CA ARG A 134 -7.38 -14.29 2.99
C ARG A 134 -5.87 -14.29 2.80
N LEU A 135 -5.30 -13.11 2.55
CA LEU A 135 -3.86 -12.95 2.39
C LEU A 135 -3.13 -13.52 3.62
N PRO A 136 -2.07 -14.34 3.45
CA PRO A 136 -1.43 -15.01 4.57
C PRO A 136 -0.92 -14.03 5.64
N GLY A 137 -1.43 -14.19 6.87
CA GLY A 137 -1.08 -13.35 8.02
C GLY A 137 -1.69 -11.95 8.02
N PHE A 138 -2.61 -11.66 7.10
CA PHE A 138 -3.36 -10.40 7.12
C PHE A 138 -4.35 -10.36 8.29
N VAL A 139 -4.35 -9.24 9.01
CA VAL A 139 -5.30 -8.94 10.07
C VAL A 139 -5.88 -7.55 9.79
N ALA A 140 -7.20 -7.47 9.62
CA ALA A 140 -7.89 -6.22 9.35
C ALA A 140 -7.75 -5.22 10.50
N HIS A 141 -7.73 -3.92 10.17
CA HIS A 141 -7.78 -2.86 11.17
C HIS A 141 -9.16 -2.83 11.84
N PRO A 142 -9.26 -2.67 13.17
CA PRO A 142 -10.53 -2.76 13.92
C PRO A 142 -11.59 -1.76 13.48
N ASP A 143 -11.21 -0.59 12.96
CA ASP A 143 -12.14 0.40 12.39
C ASP A 143 -12.54 0.11 10.92
N SER A 144 -12.38 -1.14 10.47
CA SER A 144 -12.93 -1.62 9.20
C SER A 144 -14.39 -2.01 9.44
N PRO A 145 -15.38 -1.31 8.87
CA PRO A 145 -16.74 -1.84 8.82
C PRO A 145 -16.81 -3.15 8.02
#